data_AF-A0A379USQ3-F1
#
_entry.id   AF-A0A379USQ3-F1
#
_cell.length_a   1.000
_cell.length_b   1.000
_cell.length_c   1.000
_cell.angle_alpha   90.00
_cell.angle_beta   90.00
_cell.angle_gamma   90.00
#
_symmetry.space_group_name_H-M   'P 1'
#
loop_
_entity.id
_entity.type
_entity.pdbx_description
1 polymer ?
#
loop_
_entity_poly.entity_id
_entity_poly.type
_entity_poly.pdbx_seq_one_letter_code
_entity_poly.pdbx_strand_id
1 'polypeptide(L)'
;MPSGLKELIVSGNRLTSLPVLPSELKELMVSGNRLTSLPMLPSGLLSLSVYRNQLTRLPESLIHLSSETTVNLEGNPLSERTLQALREITSAPGYSGP
;
A
#
# COMPACT_ATOMS: atom_id res chain seq x y z
N MET A 1 -18.99 -1.40 -0.87
CA MET A 1 -18.10 -2.52 -0.50
C MET A 1 -18.81 -3.41 0.48
N PRO A 2 -18.67 -4.75 0.39
CA PRO A 2 -19.26 -5.64 1.38
C PRO A 2 -18.69 -5.32 2.77
N SER A 3 -19.57 -5.14 3.75
CA SER A 3 -19.20 -4.98 5.15
C SER A 3 -18.50 -6.25 5.63
N GLY A 4 -17.30 -6.11 6.22
CA GLY A 4 -16.55 -7.23 6.78
C GLY A 4 -15.56 -7.92 5.83
N LEU A 5 -15.30 -7.36 4.63
CA LEU A 5 -14.23 -7.87 3.78
C LEU A 5 -12.87 -7.79 4.50
N LYS A 6 -12.22 -8.93 4.68
CA LYS A 6 -10.90 -9.06 5.33
C LYS A 6 -9.76 -9.17 4.33
N GLU A 7 -10.01 -9.76 3.17
CA GLU A 7 -9.00 -10.03 2.16
C GLU A 7 -9.49 -9.55 0.80
N LEU A 8 -8.64 -8.82 0.08
CA LEU A 8 -8.88 -8.41 -1.30
C LEU A 8 -7.71 -8.85 -2.17
N ILE A 9 -7.93 -9.91 -2.94
CA ILE A 9 -6.94 -10.50 -3.85
C ILE A 9 -7.43 -10.33 -5.29
N VAL A 10 -6.80 -9.41 -6.03
CA VAL A 10 -7.12 -9.12 -7.44
C VAL A 10 -5.85 -8.92 -8.28
N SER A 11 -4.79 -9.67 -7.94
CA SER A 11 -3.52 -9.68 -8.67
C SER A 11 -3.66 -10.14 -10.12
N GLY A 12 -2.81 -9.65 -11.02
CA GLY A 12 -2.75 -10.07 -12.43
C GLY A 12 -3.85 -9.49 -13.33
N ASN A 13 -4.44 -8.35 -12.94
CA ASN A 13 -5.52 -7.70 -13.69
C ASN A 13 -5.03 -6.43 -14.42
N ARG A 14 -5.96 -5.64 -14.95
CA ARG A 14 -5.69 -4.36 -15.63
C ARG A 14 -6.25 -3.17 -14.85
N LEU A 15 -6.36 -3.30 -13.53
CA LEU A 15 -6.93 -2.24 -12.68
C LEU A 15 -6.04 -1.00 -12.73
N THR A 16 -6.64 0.16 -12.92
CA THR A 16 -5.96 1.47 -12.94
C THR A 16 -6.15 2.25 -11.64
N SER A 17 -7.17 1.90 -10.87
CA SER A 17 -7.46 2.46 -9.55
C SER A 17 -8.11 1.41 -8.66
N LEU A 18 -8.06 1.67 -7.35
CA LEU A 18 -8.85 0.93 -6.37
C LEU A 18 -9.90 1.85 -5.76
N PRO A 19 -11.09 1.31 -5.47
CA PRO A 19 -12.10 2.00 -4.67
C PRO A 19 -11.63 2.18 -3.21
N VAL A 20 -12.40 2.92 -2.42
CA VAL A 20 -12.16 3.04 -0.96
C VAL A 20 -12.14 1.65 -0.33
N LEU A 21 -11.09 1.40 0.47
CA LEU A 21 -10.89 0.14 1.15
C LEU A 21 -11.73 0.07 2.43
N PRO A 22 -12.32 -1.08 2.76
CA PRO A 22 -12.97 -1.29 4.05
C PRO A 22 -11.98 -1.12 5.21
N SER A 23 -12.42 -0.52 6.31
CA SER A 23 -11.61 -0.36 7.53
C SER A 23 -11.13 -1.68 8.12
N GLU A 24 -11.92 -2.73 7.91
CA GLU A 24 -11.69 -4.08 8.44
C GLU A 24 -10.70 -4.91 7.63
N LEU A 25 -10.26 -4.42 6.46
CA LEU A 25 -9.38 -5.15 5.56
C LEU A 25 -8.02 -5.41 6.22
N LYS A 26 -7.56 -6.67 6.13
CA LYS A 26 -6.30 -7.17 6.68
C LYS A 26 -5.28 -7.46 5.59
N GLU A 27 -5.73 -7.89 4.41
CA GLU A 27 -4.84 -8.24 3.31
C GLU A 27 -5.28 -7.57 2.00
N LEU A 28 -4.32 -6.91 1.34
CA LEU A 28 -4.50 -6.31 0.03
C LEU A 28 -3.42 -6.83 -0.94
N MET A 29 -3.82 -7.72 -1.84
CA MET A 29 -2.96 -8.27 -2.88
C MET A 29 -3.46 -7.84 -4.26
N VAL A 30 -2.77 -6.86 -4.85
CA VAL A 30 -3.14 -6.23 -6.12
C VAL A 30 -1.95 -6.17 -7.09
N SER A 31 -1.04 -7.12 -6.96
CA SER A 31 0.21 -7.19 -7.72
C SER A 31 -0.05 -7.44 -9.21
N GLY A 32 0.80 -6.89 -10.08
CA GLY A 32 0.66 -7.07 -11.54
C GLY A 32 -0.56 -6.37 -12.11
N ASN A 33 -0.85 -5.15 -11.66
CA ASN A 33 -1.91 -4.28 -12.18
C ASN A 33 -1.33 -3.02 -12.83
N ARG A 34 -2.16 -2.01 -13.10
CA ARG A 34 -1.78 -0.71 -13.68
C ARG A 34 -2.11 0.45 -12.74
N LEU A 35 -2.09 0.21 -11.43
CA LEU A 35 -2.44 1.22 -10.43
C LEU A 35 -1.43 2.36 -10.46
N THR A 36 -1.91 3.60 -10.53
CA THR A 36 -1.07 4.81 -10.51
C THR A 36 -1.06 5.50 -9.14
N SER A 37 -2.01 5.15 -8.29
CA SER A 37 -2.11 5.58 -6.89
C SER A 37 -2.86 4.53 -6.06
N LEU A 38 -2.67 4.56 -4.74
CA LEU A 38 -3.46 3.79 -3.80
C LEU A 38 -4.44 4.70 -3.04
N PRO A 39 -5.62 4.20 -2.65
CA PRO A 39 -6.51 4.87 -1.72
C PRO A 39 -5.89 4.89 -0.30
N MET A 40 -6.58 5.54 0.64
CA MET A 40 -6.23 5.44 2.06
C MET A 40 -6.21 3.97 2.49
N LEU A 41 -5.10 3.57 3.11
CA LEU A 41 -4.90 2.23 3.64
C LEU A 41 -5.48 2.15 5.05
N PRO A 42 -6.18 1.06 5.39
CA PRO A 42 -6.67 0.84 6.74
C PRO A 42 -5.50 0.60 7.70
N SER A 43 -5.53 1.23 8.88
CA SER A 43 -4.46 1.10 9.89
C SER A 43 -4.28 -0.33 10.39
N GLY A 44 -5.34 -1.15 10.33
CA GLY A 44 -5.33 -2.55 10.71
C GLY A 44 -4.81 -3.51 9.62
N LEU A 45 -4.30 -3.01 8.49
CA LEU A 45 -3.78 -3.84 7.40
C LEU A 45 -2.49 -4.55 7.83
N LEU A 46 -2.40 -5.86 7.58
CA LEU A 46 -1.26 -6.71 7.96
C LEU A 46 -0.40 -7.07 6.74
N SER A 47 -0.98 -7.08 5.55
CA SER A 47 -0.28 -7.43 4.31
C SER A 47 -0.69 -6.52 3.16
N LEU A 48 0.30 -5.87 2.54
CA LEU A 48 0.15 -5.04 1.36
C LEU A 48 1.12 -5.49 0.26
N SER A 49 0.58 -6.05 -0.82
CA SER A 49 1.36 -6.36 -2.02
C SER A 49 0.81 -5.58 -3.21
N VAL A 50 1.60 -4.61 -3.67
CA VAL A 50 1.32 -3.79 -4.86
C VAL A 50 2.43 -3.95 -5.90
N TYR A 51 3.15 -5.07 -5.83
CA TYR A 51 4.26 -5.42 -6.73
C TYR A 51 3.88 -5.26 -8.20
N ARG A 52 4.78 -4.75 -9.04
CA ARG A 52 4.53 -4.53 -10.48
C ARG A 52 3.24 -3.75 -10.75
N ASN A 53 3.23 -2.48 -10.34
CA ASN A 53 2.21 -1.50 -10.68
C ASN A 53 2.88 -0.25 -11.28
N GLN A 54 2.12 0.85 -11.43
CA GLN A 54 2.61 2.12 -11.97
C GLN A 54 2.57 3.24 -10.93
N LEU A 55 2.73 2.88 -9.65
CA LEU A 55 2.68 3.85 -8.56
C LEU A 55 3.88 4.80 -8.65
N THR A 56 3.60 6.10 -8.74
CA THR A 56 4.62 7.16 -8.70
C THR A 56 4.71 7.82 -7.32
N ARG A 57 3.66 7.65 -6.52
CA ARG A 57 3.49 8.17 -5.16
C ARG A 57 2.76 7.15 -4.29
N LEU A 58 2.90 7.31 -2.98
CA LEU A 58 2.26 6.47 -1.98
C LEU A 58 1.32 7.32 -1.10
N PRO A 59 0.26 6.74 -0.55
CA PRO A 59 -0.62 7.43 0.38
C PRO A 59 0.09 7.63 1.72
N GLU A 60 -0.20 8.75 2.40
CA GLU A 60 0.34 9.06 3.73
C GLU A 60 -0.03 7.98 4.77
N SER A 61 -1.18 7.33 4.64
CA SER A 61 -1.58 6.22 5.50
C SER A 61 -0.58 5.05 5.53
N LEU A 62 0.32 4.94 4.55
CA LEU A 62 1.34 3.90 4.52
C LEU A 62 2.32 4.01 5.70
N ILE A 63 2.66 5.23 6.13
CA ILE A 63 3.58 5.46 7.26
C ILE A 63 2.94 5.26 8.63
N HIS A 64 1.62 5.01 8.66
CA HIS A 64 0.85 4.74 9.87
C HIS A 64 0.45 3.27 10.02
N LEU A 65 0.92 2.39 9.12
CA LEU A 65 0.69 0.95 9.29
C LEU A 65 1.53 0.43 10.46
N SER A 66 1.18 -0.74 10.96
CA SER A 66 1.90 -1.31 12.10
C SER A 66 3.29 -1.82 11.70
N SER A 67 4.17 -1.96 12.69
CA SER A 67 5.46 -2.64 12.53
C SER A 67 5.35 -4.10 12.06
N GLU A 68 4.17 -4.70 12.26
CA GLU A 68 3.87 -6.08 11.87
C GLU A 68 3.39 -6.17 10.41
N THR A 69 3.14 -5.02 9.77
CA THR A 69 2.59 -4.98 8.43
C THR A 69 3.69 -5.24 7.40
N THR A 70 3.52 -6.26 6.57
CA THR A 70 4.44 -6.53 5.46
C THR A 70 4.03 -5.74 4.22
N VAL A 71 4.96 -4.97 3.66
CA VAL A 71 4.73 -4.11 2.49
C VAL A 71 5.68 -4.45 1.35
N ASN A 72 5.15 -4.77 0.18
CA ASN A 72 5.92 -4.96 -1.05
C ASN A 72 5.50 -3.94 -2.13
N LEU A 73 6.40 -2.99 -2.40
CA LEU A 73 6.26 -1.93 -3.40
C LEU A 73 7.11 -2.15 -4.66
N GLU A 74 7.86 -3.25 -4.75
CA GLU A 74 8.83 -3.47 -5.81
C GLU A 74 8.18 -3.45 -7.21
N GLY A 75 8.93 -3.01 -8.22
CA GLY A 75 8.42 -2.91 -9.59
C GLY A 75 7.41 -1.79 -9.80
N ASN A 76 7.46 -0.74 -8.97
CA ASN A 76 6.74 0.50 -9.18
C ASN A 76 7.72 1.65 -9.53
N PRO A 77 7.37 2.54 -10.48
CA PRO A 77 8.17 3.70 -10.84
C PRO A 77 7.98 4.85 -9.82
N LEU A 78 8.28 4.58 -8.55
CA LEU A 78 8.18 5.58 -7.48
C LEU A 78 9.10 6.76 -7.78
N SER A 79 8.58 7.98 -7.60
CA SER A 79 9.38 9.18 -7.82
C SER A 79 10.52 9.29 -6.81
N GLU A 80 11.63 9.91 -7.20
CA GLU A 80 12.76 10.22 -6.30
C GLU A 80 12.29 10.96 -5.04
N ARG A 81 11.33 11.89 -5.19
CA ARG A 81 10.73 12.60 -4.07
C ARG A 81 10.03 11.64 -3.08
N THR A 82 9.30 10.65 -3.58
CA THR A 82 8.63 9.66 -2.75
C THR A 82 9.64 8.75 -2.04
N LEU A 83 10.69 8.31 -2.76
CA LEU A 83 11.74 7.49 -2.17
C LEU A 83 12.52 8.25 -1.08
N GLN A 84 12.82 9.52 -1.31
CA GLN A 84 13.49 10.37 -0.34
C GLN A 84 12.61 10.58 0.91
N ALA A 85 11.32 10.88 0.74
CA ALA A 85 10.39 11.02 1.86
C ALA A 85 10.29 9.73 2.68
N LEU A 86 10.21 8.56 2.02
CA LEU A 86 10.23 7.28 2.72
C LEU A 86 11.51 7.09 3.53
N ARG A 87 12.68 7.36 2.94
CA ARG A 87 13.97 7.23 3.63
C ARG A 87 14.07 8.14 4.85
N GLU A 88 13.61 9.38 4.73
CA GLU A 88 13.60 10.33 5.84
C GLU A 88 12.71 9.81 6.97
N ILE A 89 11.49 9.38 6.65
CA ILE A 89 10.51 8.92 7.63
C ILE A 89 10.97 7.61 8.30
N THR A 90 11.44 6.63 7.52
CA THR A 90 11.88 5.34 8.07
C THR A 90 13.19 5.43 8.85
N SER A 91 13.98 6.49 8.64
CA SER A 91 15.18 6.78 9.43
C SER A 91 14.91 7.56 10.72
N ALA A 92 13.68 8.08 10.91
CA ALA A 92 13.36 8.94 12.04
C ALA A 92 13.39 8.14 13.36
N PRO A 93 13.95 8.71 14.44
CA PRO A 93 13.96 8.05 15.75
C PRO A 93 12.52 7.86 16.24
N GLY A 94 12.18 6.62 16.59
CA GLY A 94 10.83 6.26 17.04
C GLY A 94 9.86 5.86 15.93
N TYR A 95 10.28 5.87 14.65
CA TYR A 95 9.53 5.21 13.61
C TYR A 95 9.56 3.69 13.83
N SER A 96 8.39 3.08 14.02
CA SER A 96 8.28 1.65 14.29
C SER A 96 7.78 0.83 13.12
N GLY A 97 7.27 1.45 12.06
CA GLY A 97 6.89 0.72 10.85
C GLY A 97 5.62 1.22 10.20
N PRO A 98 5.27 0.63 9.04
CA PRO A 98 5.75 -0.65 8.48
C PRO A 98 7.19 -0.63 7.94
#